data_AF-A0A2H1VFT7-F1
#
_entry.id   AF-A0A2H1VFT7-F1
#
_cell.length_a   1.000
_cell.length_b   1.000
_cell.length_c   1.000
_cell.angle_alpha   90.00
_cell.angle_beta   90.00
_cell.angle_gamma   90.00
#
_symmetry.space_group_name_H-M   'P 1'
#
loop_
_entity.id
_entity.type
_entity.pdbx_description
1 polymer ?
#
loop_
_entity_poly.entity_id
_entity_poly.type
_entity_poly.pdbx_seq_one_letter_code
_entity_poly.pdbx_strand_id
1 'polypeptide(L)'
;YDPSLTYGRVKQPALPAVVPHWVHYDKRCLNFTAFFRQPVFDNPDENNRIRIVNLIYFLEDDTLTVMEPHVQNSGIWQGRMVKRGKIPKNDVGEYWHWKDLDVGKDFCIYGKVFHTVSCDLFT
;
A
#
# COMPACT_ATOMS: atom_id res chain seq x y z
N TYR A 1 -37.87 -25.41 41.69
CA TYR A 1 -36.66 -25.05 42.45
C TYR A 1 -35.75 -24.31 41.46
N ASP A 2 -35.60 -22.99 41.61
CA ASP A 2 -34.77 -22.18 40.70
C ASP A 2 -33.36 -22.04 41.31
N PRO A 3 -32.32 -22.67 40.72
CA PRO A 3 -30.97 -22.65 41.27
C PRO A 3 -30.33 -21.24 41.26
N SER A 4 -30.90 -20.27 40.54
CA SER A 4 -30.37 -18.90 40.48
C SER A 4 -30.56 -18.11 41.78
N LEU A 5 -31.49 -18.53 42.64
CA LEU A 5 -31.76 -17.92 43.95
C LEU A 5 -30.72 -18.31 45.02
N THR A 6 -30.09 -19.48 44.90
CA THR A 6 -29.10 -20.00 45.85
C THR A 6 -27.67 -19.58 45.53
N TYR A 7 -27.33 -19.49 44.24
CA TYR A 7 -25.94 -19.27 43.80
C TYR A 7 -25.70 -17.92 43.12
N GLY A 8 -26.76 -17.13 42.89
CA GLY A 8 -26.67 -15.84 42.21
C GLY A 8 -26.38 -15.97 40.70
N ARG A 9 -26.67 -14.90 39.95
CA ARG A 9 -26.37 -14.86 38.51
C ARG A 9 -24.86 -14.76 38.33
N VAL A 10 -24.25 -15.76 37.68
CA VAL A 10 -22.82 -15.73 37.32
C VAL A 10 -22.54 -14.43 36.56
N LYS A 11 -21.57 -13.62 37.04
CA LYS A 11 -21.10 -12.44 36.31
C LYS A 11 -20.58 -12.91 34.96
N GLN A 12 -21.25 -12.51 33.88
CA GLN A 12 -20.72 -12.76 32.54
C GLN A 12 -19.38 -12.04 32.41
N PRO A 13 -18.36 -12.68 31.81
CA PRO A 13 -17.12 -11.98 31.49
C PRO A 13 -17.46 -10.77 30.61
N ALA A 14 -16.77 -9.65 30.84
CA ALA A 14 -16.93 -8.48 30.01
C ALA A 14 -16.61 -8.86 28.55
N LEU A 15 -17.43 -8.41 27.60
CA LEU A 15 -17.13 -8.57 26.19
C LEU A 15 -15.75 -7.93 25.91
N PRO A 16 -14.90 -8.55 25.09
CA PRO A 16 -13.63 -7.95 24.71
C PRO A 16 -13.91 -6.57 24.09
N ALA A 17 -13.11 -5.58 24.50
CA ALA A 17 -13.22 -4.24 23.94
C ALA A 17 -13.03 -4.32 22.41
N VAL A 18 -14.01 -3.81 21.66
CA VAL A 18 -13.91 -3.72 20.20
C VAL A 18 -12.89 -2.63 19.90
N VAL A 19 -11.68 -3.05 19.58
CA VAL A 19 -10.63 -2.14 19.12
C VAL A 19 -10.92 -1.84 17.64
N PRO A 20 -11.01 -0.57 17.24
CA PRO A 20 -11.34 -0.24 15.85
C PRO A 20 -10.17 -0.56 14.92
N HIS A 21 -10.47 -0.77 13.64
CA HIS A 21 -9.51 -1.24 12.61
C HIS A 21 -8.24 -0.37 12.55
N TRP A 22 -8.39 0.96 12.58
CA TRP A 22 -7.26 1.89 12.53
C TRP A 22 -6.30 1.75 13.72
N VAL A 23 -6.78 1.32 14.90
CA VAL A 23 -5.90 1.04 16.06
C VAL A 23 -5.16 -0.29 15.88
N HIS A 24 -5.79 -1.30 15.25
CA HIS A 24 -5.13 -2.59 15.02
C HIS A 24 -3.95 -2.51 14.05
N TYR A 25 -4.06 -1.64 13.05
CA TYR A 25 -3.07 -1.49 11.97
C TYR A 25 -2.27 -0.18 12.07
N ASP A 26 -2.34 0.53 13.20
CA ASP A 26 -1.54 1.74 13.43
C ASP A 26 -0.07 1.46 13.12
N LYS A 27 0.50 2.27 12.21
CA LYS A 27 1.89 2.20 11.72
C LYS A 27 2.28 0.92 10.96
N ARG A 28 1.34 0.04 10.62
CA ARG A 28 1.62 -1.10 9.73
C ARG A 28 1.51 -0.65 8.28
N CYS A 29 2.61 -0.76 7.55
CA CYS A 29 2.66 -0.47 6.13
C CYS A 29 3.31 -1.63 5.38
N LEU A 30 2.84 -1.85 4.16
CA LEU A 30 3.38 -2.81 3.22
C LEU A 30 4.25 -2.04 2.24
N ASN A 31 5.46 -2.53 1.97
CA ASN A 31 6.40 -1.88 1.06
C ASN A 31 6.74 -2.82 -0.10
N PHE A 32 6.48 -2.34 -1.31
CA PHE A 32 6.74 -3.06 -2.55
C PHE A 32 7.73 -2.28 -3.40
N THR A 33 8.77 -2.94 -3.87
CA THR A 33 9.68 -2.37 -4.86
C THR A 33 9.12 -2.62 -6.25
N ALA A 34 8.98 -1.57 -7.04
CA ALA A 34 8.50 -1.64 -8.41
C ALA A 34 9.41 -0.83 -9.34
N PHE A 35 9.28 -1.03 -10.65
CA PHE A 35 9.87 -0.11 -11.62
C PHE A 35 8.87 0.26 -12.70
N PHE A 36 9.10 1.38 -13.36
CA PHE A 36 8.39 1.75 -14.57
C PHE A 36 9.36 2.20 -15.66
N ARG A 37 8.93 2.10 -16.91
CA ARG A 37 9.69 2.56 -18.08
C ARG A 37 9.22 3.96 -18.43
N GLN A 38 10.15 4.91 -18.45
CA GLN A 38 9.91 6.27 -18.90
C GLN A 38 10.47 6.43 -20.32
N PRO A 39 9.66 6.83 -21.31
CA PRO A 39 10.17 7.15 -22.63
C PRO A 39 11.05 8.41 -22.55
N VAL A 40 12.19 8.38 -23.24
CA VAL A 40 13.09 9.52 -23.37
C VAL A 40 13.09 9.92 -24.84
N PHE A 41 12.67 11.15 -25.10
CA PHE A 41 12.77 11.75 -26.42
C PHE A 41 14.06 12.57 -26.44
N ASP A 42 14.78 12.59 -27.57
CA ASP A 42 16.04 13.32 -27.81
C ASP A 42 17.37 12.65 -27.40
N ASN A 43 17.38 11.36 -27.07
CA ASN A 43 18.63 10.59 -26.95
C ASN A 43 18.67 9.43 -27.97
N PRO A 44 19.63 9.41 -28.93
CA PRO A 44 19.74 8.32 -29.90
C PRO A 44 20.14 6.98 -29.24
N ASP A 45 20.80 7.00 -28.09
CA ASP A 45 21.30 5.79 -27.42
C ASP A 45 20.30 5.19 -26.41
N GLU A 46 19.40 5.99 -25.84
CA GLU A 46 18.47 5.55 -24.79
C GLU A 46 17.04 6.00 -25.10
N ASN A 47 16.26 5.10 -25.72
CA ASN A 47 14.85 5.36 -26.02
C ASN A 47 13.93 5.21 -24.79
N ASN A 48 14.34 4.42 -23.80
CA ASN A 48 13.56 4.17 -22.59
C ASN A 48 14.45 4.06 -21.35
N ARG A 49 14.16 4.85 -20.32
CA ARG A 49 14.83 4.81 -19.03
C ARG A 49 14.01 4.05 -18.00
N ILE A 50 14.65 3.18 -17.22
CA ILE A 50 14.01 2.46 -16.11
C ILE A 50 14.13 3.29 -14.84
N ARG A 51 13.01 3.48 -14.12
CA ARG A 51 12.97 4.16 -12.82
C ARG A 51 12.42 3.22 -11.77
N ILE A 52 13.21 2.96 -10.74
CA ILE A 52 12.85 2.13 -9.60
C ILE A 52 12.09 3.01 -8.61
N VAL A 53 11.01 2.50 -8.04
CA VAL A 53 10.15 3.18 -7.08
C VAL A 53 9.77 2.23 -5.94
N ASN A 54 9.54 2.81 -4.78
CA ASN A 54 8.96 2.13 -3.62
C ASN A 54 7.50 2.52 -3.51
N LEU A 55 6.65 1.51 -3.44
CA LEU A 55 5.22 1.63 -3.29
C LEU A 55 4.86 1.23 -1.87
N ILE A 56 4.31 2.18 -1.13
CA ILE A 56 3.98 2.00 0.28
C ILE A 56 2.46 2.03 0.42
N TYR A 57 1.90 0.94 0.92
CA TYR A 57 0.48 0.79 1.22
C TYR A 57 0.26 0.87 2.73
N PHE A 58 -0.64 1.74 3.17
CA PHE A 58 -0.99 1.91 4.58
C PHE A 58 -2.25 1.08 4.89
N LEU A 59 -2.08 0.09 5.78
CA LEU A 59 -3.17 -0.82 6.16
C LEU A 59 -4.23 -0.14 7.06
N GLU A 60 -3.89 0.99 7.67
CA GLU A 60 -4.78 1.75 8.54
C GLU A 60 -6.00 2.32 7.80
N ASP A 61 -5.78 2.86 6.59
CA ASP A 61 -6.77 3.66 5.86
C ASP A 61 -6.92 3.27 4.37
N ASP A 62 -6.30 2.15 3.96
CA ASP A 62 -6.26 1.67 2.58
C ASP A 62 -5.77 2.74 1.59
N THR A 63 -4.71 3.45 1.98
CA THR A 63 -4.09 4.48 1.13
C THR A 63 -2.74 4.03 0.59
N LEU A 64 -2.35 4.60 -0.54
CA LEU A 64 -1.13 4.25 -1.25
C LEU A 64 -0.32 5.51 -1.56
N THR A 65 1.01 5.38 -1.49
CA THR A 65 1.95 6.41 -1.91
C THR A 65 3.07 5.77 -2.73
N VAL A 66 3.57 6.50 -3.73
CA VAL A 66 4.68 6.06 -4.57
C VAL A 66 5.83 7.03 -4.38
N MET A 67 6.99 6.51 -4.00
CA MET A 67 8.20 7.30 -3.77
C MET A 67 9.38 6.70 -4.50
N GLU A 68 10.08 7.53 -5.27
CA GLU A 68 11.35 7.16 -5.87
C GLU A 68 12.47 7.34 -4.85
N PRO A 69 13.29 6.31 -4.59
CA PRO A 69 14.47 6.44 -3.76
C PRO A 69 15.45 7.45 -4.35
N HIS A 70 16.13 8.20 -3.49
CA HIS A 70 17.15 9.15 -3.92
C HIS A 70 18.39 8.40 -4.39
N VAL A 71 18.87 8.73 -5.59
CA VAL A 71 20.07 8.17 -6.21
C VAL A 71 21.02 9.33 -6.53
N GLN A 72 22.22 9.28 -5.95
CA GLN A 72 23.25 10.28 -6.18
C GLN A 72 23.63 10.31 -7.67
N ASN A 73 23.92 11.51 -8.19
CA ASN A 73 24.30 11.75 -9.59
C ASN A 73 23.26 11.31 -10.63
N SER A 74 21.99 11.14 -10.25
CA SER A 74 20.94 10.71 -11.18
C SER A 74 20.53 11.76 -12.21
N GLY A 75 20.77 13.05 -11.91
CA GLY A 75 20.45 14.20 -12.76
C GLY A 75 18.95 14.44 -12.96
N ILE A 76 18.08 13.72 -12.24
CA ILE A 76 16.62 13.76 -12.39
C ILE A 76 15.93 14.15 -11.09
N TRP A 77 14.72 14.70 -11.20
CA TRP A 77 13.87 14.95 -10.03
C TRP A 77 13.41 13.62 -9.43
N GLN A 78 13.71 13.43 -8.13
CA GLN A 78 13.42 12.22 -7.36
C GLN A 78 12.58 12.56 -6.13
N GLY A 79 12.07 11.52 -5.46
CA GLY A 79 11.26 11.64 -4.26
C GLY A 79 9.80 11.23 -4.49
N ARG A 80 8.87 11.93 -3.86
CA ARG A 80 7.46 11.53 -3.85
C ARG A 80 6.81 11.77 -5.21
N MET A 81 6.48 10.68 -5.89
CA MET A 81 5.84 10.70 -7.21
C MET A 81 4.32 10.80 -7.09
N VAL A 82 3.76 10.08 -6.12
CA VAL A 82 2.32 10.08 -5.82
C VAL A 82 2.13 10.35 -4.34
N LYS A 83 1.26 11.31 -4.01
CA LYS A 83 0.91 11.63 -2.61
C LYS A 83 0.05 10.50 -2.02
N ARG A 84 0.22 10.23 -0.72
CA ARG A 84 -0.66 9.33 0.06
C ARG A 84 -2.12 9.68 -0.17
N GLY A 85 -2.89 8.70 -0.64
CA GLY A 85 -4.33 8.82 -0.85
C GLY A 85 -4.93 7.51 -1.35
N LYS A 86 -6.26 7.48 -1.46
CA LYS A 86 -6.96 6.37 -2.11
C LYS A 86 -6.87 6.54 -3.61
N ILE A 87 -6.16 5.64 -4.27
CA ILE A 87 -5.89 5.74 -5.71
C ILE A 87 -6.94 4.92 -6.46
N PRO A 88 -7.73 5.54 -7.35
CA PRO A 88 -8.69 4.81 -8.17
C PRO A 88 -7.94 3.95 -9.19
N LYS A 89 -8.39 2.71 -9.35
CA LYS A 89 -7.96 1.76 -10.36
C LYS A 89 -8.61 2.07 -11.71
N ASN A 90 -9.89 2.42 -11.68
CA ASN A 90 -10.75 2.67 -12.84
C ASN A 90 -11.62 3.90 -12.58
N ASP A 91 -12.19 4.48 -13.64
CA ASP A 91 -13.16 5.60 -13.57
C ASP A 91 -14.48 5.22 -12.87
N VAL A 92 -14.68 3.93 -12.59
CA VAL A 92 -15.83 3.36 -11.88
C VAL A 92 -15.75 3.57 -10.36
N GLY A 93 -14.61 4.05 -9.85
CA GLY A 93 -14.41 4.33 -8.42
C GLY A 93 -13.93 3.14 -7.58
N GLU A 94 -13.43 2.10 -8.24
CA GLU A 94 -12.70 1.01 -7.57
C GLU A 94 -11.33 1.52 -7.12
N TYR A 95 -10.90 1.17 -5.90
CA TYR A 95 -9.59 1.56 -5.36
C TYR A 95 -8.63 0.38 -5.37
N TRP A 96 -7.34 0.68 -5.47
CA TRP A 96 -6.29 -0.33 -5.29
C TRP A 96 -6.32 -0.89 -3.88
N HIS A 97 -6.32 -2.22 -3.78
CA HIS A 97 -6.23 -2.94 -2.52
C HIS A 97 -4.90 -3.70 -2.45
N TRP A 98 -4.37 -3.96 -1.26
CA TRP A 98 -3.07 -4.63 -1.10
C TRP A 98 -3.00 -6.02 -1.75
N LYS A 99 -4.14 -6.74 -1.80
CA LYS A 99 -4.27 -8.04 -2.48
C LYS A 99 -4.04 -7.99 -4.01
N ASP A 100 -4.17 -6.81 -4.60
CA ASP A 100 -3.93 -6.63 -6.03
C ASP A 100 -2.46 -6.35 -6.35
N LEU A 101 -1.63 -6.08 -5.32
CA LEU A 101 -0.25 -5.60 -5.44
C LEU A 101 0.80 -6.71 -5.28
N ASP A 102 0.47 -7.95 -5.65
CA ASP A 102 1.42 -9.06 -5.59
C ASP A 102 2.66 -8.82 -6.48
N VAL A 103 3.75 -9.50 -6.13
CA VAL A 103 4.99 -9.50 -6.92
C VAL A 103 4.74 -10.05 -8.32
N GLY A 104 5.30 -9.38 -9.33
CA GLY A 104 5.16 -9.73 -10.74
C GLY A 104 3.87 -9.22 -11.40
N LYS A 105 3.02 -8.49 -10.68
CA LYS A 105 1.85 -7.83 -11.27
C LYS A 105 2.18 -6.44 -11.79
N ASP A 106 1.49 -6.07 -12.87
CA ASP A 106 1.46 -4.72 -13.40
C ASP A 106 0.28 -3.95 -12.80
N PHE A 107 0.53 -2.73 -12.37
CA PHE A 107 -0.51 -1.83 -11.89
C PHE A 107 -0.35 -0.44 -12.51
N CYS A 108 -1.48 0.19 -12.82
CA CYS A 108 -1.51 1.49 -13.48
C CYS A 108 -1.96 2.57 -12.48
N ILE A 109 -1.19 3.64 -12.36
CA ILE A 109 -1.51 4.81 -11.55
C ILE A 109 -1.30 6.06 -12.39
N TYR A 110 -2.35 6.87 -12.55
CA TYR A 110 -2.33 8.13 -13.31
C TYR A 110 -1.68 8.01 -14.71
N GLY A 111 -1.97 6.92 -15.43
CA GLY A 111 -1.46 6.69 -16.78
C GLY A 111 -0.02 6.15 -16.85
N LYS A 112 0.60 5.82 -15.71
CA LYS A 112 1.91 5.15 -15.65
C LYS A 112 1.74 3.72 -15.19
N VAL A 113 2.33 2.78 -15.96
CA VAL A 113 2.34 1.35 -15.64
C VAL A 113 3.60 1.03 -14.86
N PHE A 114 3.41 0.49 -13.66
CA PHE A 114 4.46 0.04 -12.77
C PHE A 114 4.43 -1.49 -12.68
N HIS A 115 5.61 -2.09 -12.63
CA HIS A 115 5.80 -3.52 -12.49
C HIS A 115 6.40 -3.83 -11.12
N THR A 116 5.69 -4.61 -10.29
CA THR A 116 6.18 -5.00 -8.96
C THR A 116 7.25 -6.08 -9.06
N VAL A 117 8.40 -5.87 -8.42
CA VAL A 117 9.55 -6.80 -8.47
C VAL A 117 9.75 -7.55 -7.17
N SER A 118 9.54 -6.89 -6.03
CA SER A 118 9.78 -7.51 -4.72
C SER A 118 8.88 -6.89 -3.66
N CYS A 119 8.62 -7.64 -2.61
CA CYS A 119 7.97 -7.17 -1.39
C CYS A 119 8.96 -7.25 -0.22
N ASP A 120 8.77 -6.41 0.79
CA ASP A 120 9.52 -6.49 2.05
C ASP A 120 9.19 -7.78 2.82
N LEU A 121 10.02 -8.18 3.79
CA LEU A 121 9.82 -9.39 4.59
C LEU A 121 8.57 -9.33 5.48
N PHE A 122 8.14 -8.11 5.83
CA PHE A 122 6.94 -7.88 6.63
C PHE A 122 5.64 -8.02 5.82
N THR A 123 5.76 -8.06 4.49
CA THR A 123 4.63 -8.01 3.54
C THR A 123 3.96 -9.35 3.34
#